data_AF-A0A552AH60-F1
#
_entry.id   AF-A0A552AH60-F1
#
_cell.length_a   1.000
_cell.length_b   1.000
_cell.length_c   1.000
_cell.angle_alpha   90.00
_cell.angle_beta   90.00
_cell.angle_gamma   90.00
#
_symmetry.space_group_name_H-M   'P 1'
#
loop_
_entity.id
_entity.type
_entity.pdbx_description
1 polymer ?
#
loop_
_entity_poly.entity_id
_entity_poly.type
_entity_poly.pdbx_seq_one_letter_code
_entity_poly.pdbx_strand_id
1 'polypeptide(L)'
;MLSTTETKYYTPEEYLALEETSEDKNEYRQGEIIPMVGATTNHNQICLNFCRNFPLNINNQDYYTYMETVRLWLSYYSIYTYPDVMVIKGQPLYQGNSQSNVINPLIIVEVLSNSTQA
;
A
#
# COMPACT_ATOMS: atom_id res chain seq x y z
N MET A 1 -12.65 -33.88 -9.28
CA MET A 1 -13.55 -33.05 -8.47
C MET A 1 -13.00 -31.64 -8.50
N LEU A 2 -13.73 -30.69 -9.08
CA LEU A 2 -13.35 -29.28 -8.99
C LEU A 2 -13.78 -28.80 -7.60
N SER A 3 -12.80 -28.51 -6.75
CA SER A 3 -13.02 -27.87 -5.45
C SER A 3 -13.38 -26.42 -5.72
N THR A 4 -14.67 -26.08 -5.67
CA THR A 4 -15.12 -24.69 -5.61
C THR A 4 -14.75 -24.17 -4.23
N THR A 5 -13.61 -23.51 -4.10
CA THR A 5 -13.27 -22.77 -2.89
C THR A 5 -14.29 -21.66 -2.77
N GLU A 6 -15.16 -21.67 -1.76
CA GLU A 6 -16.05 -20.54 -1.48
C GLU A 6 -15.19 -19.29 -1.25
N THR A 7 -15.41 -18.24 -2.04
CA THR A 7 -14.76 -16.95 -1.83
C THR A 7 -15.27 -16.37 -0.52
N LYS A 8 -14.43 -16.44 0.51
CA LYS A 8 -14.71 -15.83 1.81
C LYS A 8 -14.42 -14.33 1.71
N TYR A 9 -15.42 -13.51 2.02
CA TYR A 9 -15.29 -12.07 2.14
C TYR A 9 -15.05 -11.66 3.59
N TYR A 10 -14.23 -10.63 3.78
CA TYR A 10 -13.85 -10.08 5.08
C TYR A 10 -14.29 -8.63 5.21
N THR A 11 -14.65 -8.23 6.42
CA THR A 11 -14.75 -6.81 6.78
C THR A 11 -13.36 -6.17 6.87
N PRO A 12 -13.24 -4.84 6.75
CA PRO A 12 -11.98 -4.13 7.01
C PRO A 12 -11.37 -4.49 8.37
N GLU A 13 -12.19 -4.60 9.42
CA GLU A 13 -11.75 -4.93 10.78
C GLU A 13 -11.20 -6.35 10.88
N GLU A 14 -11.86 -7.32 10.24
CA GLU A 14 -11.36 -8.70 10.18
C GLU A 14 -10.04 -8.79 9.42
N TYR A 15 -9.91 -8.06 8.29
CA TYR A 15 -8.64 -7.97 7.57
C TYR A 15 -7.53 -7.38 8.45
N LEU A 16 -7.79 -6.28 9.16
CA LEU A 16 -6.79 -5.66 10.03
C LEU A 16 -6.30 -6.61 11.13
N ALA A 17 -7.21 -7.38 11.74
CA ALA A 17 -6.88 -8.35 12.77
C ALA A 17 -6.04 -9.52 12.23
N LEU A 18 -6.33 -9.98 11.00
CA LEU A 18 -5.53 -11.01 10.34
C LEU A 18 -4.14 -10.48 9.99
N GLU A 19 -4.06 -9.28 9.40
CA GLU A 19 -2.82 -8.66 8.96
C GLU A 19 -1.86 -8.38 10.13
N GLU A 20 -2.37 -8.05 11.33
CA GLU A 20 -1.54 -7.85 12.53
C GLU A 20 -0.72 -9.08 12.94
N THR A 21 -1.22 -10.28 12.61
CA THR A 21 -0.58 -11.57 12.94
C THR A 21 0.06 -12.27 11.74
N SER A 22 -0.04 -11.69 10.56
CA SER A 22 0.46 -12.29 9.32
C SER A 22 1.97 -12.13 9.20
N GLU A 23 2.66 -13.19 8.74
CA GLU A 23 4.09 -13.14 8.41
C GLU A 23 4.32 -12.38 7.09
N ASP A 24 3.38 -12.52 6.15
CA ASP A 24 3.38 -11.87 4.85
C ASP A 24 2.40 -10.69 4.82
N LYS A 25 2.66 -9.71 3.95
CA LYS A 25 1.71 -8.60 3.72
C LYS A 25 0.61 -9.02 2.76
N ASN A 26 -0.59 -8.54 3.02
CA ASN A 26 -1.72 -8.75 2.14
C ASN A 26 -2.44 -7.43 1.85
N GLU A 27 -2.91 -7.29 0.63
CA GLU A 27 -3.86 -6.23 0.28
C GLU A 27 -5.28 -6.66 0.61
N TYR A 28 -6.12 -5.66 0.89
CA TYR A 28 -7.56 -5.83 1.02
C TYR A 28 -8.25 -5.10 -0.13
N ARG A 29 -9.11 -5.79 -0.88
CA ARG A 29 -9.90 -5.18 -1.96
C ARG A 29 -11.35 -5.63 -1.86
N GLN A 30 -12.21 -4.75 -1.35
CA GLN A 30 -13.67 -4.96 -1.28
C GLN A 30 -14.08 -6.30 -0.63
N GLY A 31 -13.33 -6.73 0.37
CA GLY A 31 -13.58 -7.97 1.11
C GLY A 31 -12.66 -9.12 0.74
N GLU A 32 -11.88 -9.02 -0.32
CA GLU A 32 -10.90 -10.03 -0.69
C GLU A 32 -9.54 -9.71 -0.06
N ILE A 33 -8.83 -10.75 0.39
CA ILE A 33 -7.45 -10.65 0.89
C ILE A 33 -6.54 -11.21 -0.20
N ILE A 34 -5.62 -10.38 -0.69
CA ILE A 34 -4.73 -10.70 -1.81
C ILE A 34 -3.29 -10.69 -1.31
N PRO A 35 -2.58 -11.83 -1.32
CA PRO A 35 -1.18 -11.87 -0.91
C PRO A 35 -0.32 -10.95 -1.79
N MET A 36 0.55 -10.17 -1.16
CA MET A 36 1.54 -9.41 -1.93
C MET A 36 2.68 -10.33 -2.35
N VAL A 37 3.11 -10.17 -3.60
CA VAL A 37 4.36 -10.77 -4.08
C VAL A 37 5.53 -9.85 -3.73
N GLY A 38 6.67 -10.43 -3.37
CA GLY A 38 7.87 -9.66 -3.07
C GLY A 38 8.42 -8.90 -4.29
N ALA A 39 9.09 -7.78 -4.03
CA ALA A 39 9.76 -6.98 -5.04
C ALA A 39 11.09 -7.60 -5.53
N THR A 40 11.47 -7.33 -6.78
CA THR A 40 12.81 -7.65 -7.30
C THR A 40 13.81 -6.54 -6.99
N THR A 41 15.11 -6.80 -7.11
CA THR A 41 16.14 -5.76 -6.93
C THR A 41 16.01 -4.63 -7.93
N ASN A 42 15.63 -4.91 -9.18
CA ASN A 42 15.41 -3.90 -10.21
C ASN A 42 14.19 -3.02 -9.90
N HIS A 43 13.09 -3.63 -9.46
CA HIS A 43 11.88 -2.92 -9.03
C HIS A 43 12.22 -1.94 -7.89
N ASN A 44 12.91 -2.42 -6.84
CA ASN A 44 13.37 -1.58 -5.74
C ASN A 44 14.28 -0.42 -6.18
N GLN A 45 15.18 -0.62 -7.16
CA GLN A 45 16.02 0.46 -7.68
C GLN A 45 15.19 1.56 -8.36
N ILE A 46 14.11 1.21 -9.04
CA ILE A 46 13.22 2.19 -9.68
C ILE A 46 12.48 2.99 -8.61
N CYS A 47 11.91 2.32 -7.59
CA CYS A 47 11.27 2.98 -6.45
C CYS A 47 12.23 3.95 -5.75
N LEU A 48 13.44 3.49 -5.46
CA LEU A 48 14.49 4.31 -4.84
C LEU A 48 14.89 5.51 -5.70
N ASN A 49 14.95 5.36 -7.02
CA ASN A 49 15.25 6.47 -7.92
C ASN A 49 14.14 7.53 -7.86
N PHE A 50 12.87 7.14 -7.80
CA PHE A 50 11.79 8.10 -7.59
C PHE A 50 11.96 8.83 -6.25
N CYS A 51 12.11 8.09 -5.14
CA CYS A 51 12.25 8.67 -3.80
C CYS A 51 13.44 9.64 -3.71
N ARG A 52 14.57 9.33 -4.35
CA ARG A 52 15.77 10.20 -4.37
C ARG A 52 15.57 11.50 -5.16
N ASN A 53 14.74 11.47 -6.20
CA ASN A 53 14.56 12.61 -7.11
C ASN A 53 13.32 13.44 -6.78
N PHE A 54 12.41 12.94 -5.95
CA PHE A 54 11.25 13.70 -5.53
C PHE A 54 11.65 14.86 -4.60
N PRO A 55 11.29 16.13 -4.91
CA PRO A 55 11.64 17.25 -4.06
C PRO A 55 10.85 17.21 -2.75
N LEU A 56 11.55 17.07 -1.62
CA LEU A 56 10.93 17.02 -0.28
C LEU A 56 10.49 18.39 0.25
N ASN A 57 10.81 19.47 -0.47
CA ASN A 57 10.30 20.81 -0.20
C ASN A 57 9.95 21.51 -1.52
N ILE A 58 8.69 21.97 -1.65
CA ILE A 58 8.19 22.69 -2.83
C ILE A 58 7.40 23.89 -2.33
N ASN A 59 7.76 25.11 -2.74
CA ASN A 59 7.07 26.35 -2.33
C ASN A 59 6.90 26.47 -0.80
N ASN A 60 7.96 26.18 -0.04
CA ASN A 60 7.96 26.21 1.42
C ASN A 60 6.96 25.24 2.08
N GLN A 61 6.60 24.16 1.37
CA GLN A 61 5.80 23.07 1.91
C GLN A 61 6.61 21.79 1.89
N ASP A 62 6.59 21.06 3.01
CA ASP A 62 7.30 19.79 3.14
C ASP A 62 6.46 18.64 2.59
N TYR A 63 7.16 17.69 1.98
CA TYR A 63 6.62 16.46 1.44
C TYR A 63 7.45 15.28 1.95
N TYR A 64 6.78 14.15 2.16
CA TYR A 64 7.40 12.93 2.66
C TYR A 64 7.08 11.77 1.74
N THR A 65 8.11 11.02 1.37
CA THR A 65 8.01 9.81 0.55
C THR A 65 8.07 8.57 1.44
N TYR A 66 7.14 7.65 1.25
CA TYR A 66 7.09 6.34 1.89
C TYR A 66 7.10 5.26 0.82
N MET A 67 7.64 4.09 1.14
CA MET A 67 7.88 3.03 0.16
C MET A 67 7.57 1.67 0.79
N GLU A 68 6.91 0.78 0.05
CA GLU A 68 6.77 -0.68 0.23
C GLU A 68 6.12 -1.22 1.52
N THR A 69 6.19 -0.51 2.65
CA THR A 69 5.83 -1.07 3.97
C THR A 69 4.78 -0.28 4.73
N VAL A 70 4.38 0.88 4.21
CA VAL A 70 3.36 1.71 4.82
C VAL A 70 2.02 1.41 4.17
N ARG A 71 1.06 0.97 4.98
CA ARG A 71 -0.28 0.61 4.50
C ARG A 71 -1.08 1.86 4.22
N LEU A 72 -1.74 1.90 3.09
CA LEU A 72 -2.64 2.97 2.68
C LEU A 72 -4.08 2.48 2.77
N TRP A 73 -4.95 3.27 3.42
CA TRP A 73 -6.40 3.06 3.42
C TRP A 73 -7.10 4.03 2.49
N LEU A 74 -7.73 3.48 1.45
CA LEU A 74 -8.55 4.21 0.49
C LEU A 74 -10.03 3.94 0.78
N SER A 75 -10.58 4.66 1.76
CA SER A 75 -11.94 4.42 2.28
C SER A 75 -13.03 4.42 1.21
N TYR A 76 -12.98 5.36 0.25
CA TYR A 76 -13.95 5.46 -0.83
C TYR A 76 -14.03 4.19 -1.69
N TYR A 77 -12.91 3.49 -1.86
CA TYR A 77 -12.84 2.27 -2.66
C TYR A 77 -12.90 0.98 -1.82
N SER A 78 -12.87 1.12 -0.48
CA SER A 78 -12.71 0.00 0.47
C SER A 78 -11.49 -0.85 0.15
N ILE A 79 -10.32 -0.19 0.05
CA ILE A 79 -9.04 -0.83 -0.28
C ILE A 79 -7.99 -0.51 0.79
N TYR A 80 -7.36 -1.55 1.34
CA TYR A 80 -6.02 -1.44 1.93
C TYR A 80 -4.98 -1.95 0.94
N THR A 81 -3.95 -1.16 0.69
CA THR A 81 -2.87 -1.51 -0.24
C THR A 81 -1.54 -1.04 0.33
N TYR A 82 -0.44 -1.53 -0.22
CA TYR A 82 0.91 -1.08 0.07
C TYR A 82 1.52 -0.60 -1.25
N PRO A 83 1.35 0.68 -1.59
CA PRO A 83 1.91 1.20 -2.83
C PRO A 83 3.43 1.06 -2.88
N ASP A 84 3.98 0.90 -4.09
CA ASP A 84 5.43 0.90 -4.26
C ASP A 84 6.02 2.20 -3.71
N VAL A 85 5.50 3.36 -4.11
CA VAL A 85 5.83 4.66 -3.49
C VAL A 85 4.58 5.50 -3.25
N MET A 86 4.54 6.14 -2.08
CA MET A 86 3.52 7.10 -1.68
C MET A 86 4.16 8.43 -1.29
N VAL A 87 3.59 9.55 -1.74
CA VAL A 87 3.98 10.90 -1.30
C VAL A 87 2.85 11.50 -0.50
N ILE A 88 3.18 12.08 0.66
CA ILE A 88 2.28 12.85 1.50
C ILE A 88 2.74 14.30 1.55
N LYS A 89 1.80 15.23 1.47
CA LYS A 89 2.04 16.65 1.74
C LYS A 89 1.86 16.94 3.22
N GLY A 90 2.90 17.43 3.88
CA GLY A 90 2.91 17.61 5.33
C GLY A 90 2.89 16.27 6.07
N GLN A 91 2.38 16.27 7.30
CA GLN A 91 2.42 15.08 8.16
C GLN A 91 1.45 13.97 7.69
N PRO A 92 1.82 12.69 7.88
CA PRO A 92 0.90 11.57 7.66
C PRO A 92 -0.29 11.66 8.61
N LEU A 93 -1.48 11.43 8.08
CA LEU A 93 -2.70 11.20 8.84
C LEU A 93 -2.99 9.72 8.85
N TYR A 94 -3.40 9.20 10.01
CA TYR A 94 -3.64 7.79 10.20
C TYR A 94 -5.11 7.49 10.48
N GLN A 95 -5.54 6.30 10.07
CA GLN A 95 -6.85 5.77 10.41
C GLN A 95 -6.89 5.33 11.89
N GLY A 96 -7.81 5.92 12.66
CA GLY A 96 -8.02 5.55 14.06
C GLY A 96 -6.75 5.73 14.89
N ASN A 97 -6.37 4.69 15.64
CA ASN A 97 -5.17 4.68 16.49
C ASN A 97 -3.95 4.02 15.82
N SER A 98 -4.03 3.69 14.53
CA SER A 98 -2.91 3.11 13.81
C SER A 98 -1.76 4.12 13.68
N GLN A 99 -0.53 3.63 13.65
CA GLN A 99 0.67 4.43 13.33
C GLN A 99 1.18 4.17 11.90
N SER A 100 0.48 3.33 11.13
CA SER A 100 0.94 2.87 9.82
C SER A 100 -0.16 2.77 8.75
N ASN A 101 -1.43 3.04 9.09
CA ASN A 101 -2.55 3.07 8.13
C ASN A 101 -2.79 4.50 7.66
N VAL A 102 -2.03 4.94 6.67
CA VAL A 102 -2.12 6.29 6.11
C VAL A 102 -3.46 6.48 5.39
N ILE A 103 -4.01 7.70 5.45
CA ILE A 103 -5.28 8.06 4.79
C ILE A 103 -5.20 9.31 3.89
N ASN A 104 -4.04 9.96 3.80
CA ASN A 104 -3.86 11.22 3.05
C ASN A 104 -2.73 11.17 2.01
N PRO A 105 -2.71 10.18 1.09
CA PRO A 105 -1.77 10.21 -0.02
C PRO A 105 -2.04 11.41 -0.92
N LEU A 106 -0.99 12.03 -1.42
CA LEU A 106 -1.06 13.01 -2.50
C LEU A 106 -0.70 12.39 -3.85
N ILE A 107 0.34 11.54 -3.87
CA ILE A 107 0.82 10.84 -5.06
C ILE A 107 1.01 9.38 -4.70
N ILE A 108 0.59 8.51 -5.61
CA ILE A 108 0.83 7.07 -5.57
C ILE A 108 1.59 6.72 -6.86
N VAL A 109 2.66 5.93 -6.73
CA VAL A 109 3.46 5.45 -7.85
C VAL A 109 3.56 3.94 -7.74
N GLU A 110 3.32 3.26 -8.87
CA GLU A 110 3.46 1.81 -9.00
C GLU A 110 4.45 1.50 -10.12
N VAL A 111 5.40 0.60 -9.86
CA VAL A 111 6.41 0.14 -10.79
C VAL A 111 5.97 -1.21 -11.36
N LEU A 112 5.57 -1.20 -12.62
CA LEU A 112 5.13 -2.40 -13.31
C LEU A 112 6.30 -3.37 -13.55
N SER A 113 6.01 -4.66 -13.43
CA SER A 113 6.86 -5.78 -13.79
C SER A 113 6.14 -6.66 -14.82
N ASN A 114 6.84 -7.55 -15.52
CA ASN A 114 6.19 -8.46 -16.48
C ASN A 114 5.11 -9.35 -15.82
N SER A 115 5.17 -9.57 -14.50
CA SER A 115 4.14 -10.29 -13.72
C SER A 115 2.99 -9.39 -13.23
N THR A 116 3.11 -8.06 -13.35
CA THR A 116 2.10 -7.06 -12.96
C THR A 116 1.66 -6.17 -14.13
N GLN A 117 2.02 -6.52 -15.37
CA GLN A 117 1.53 -5.85 -16.58
C GLN A 117 0.08 -6.25 -16.87
N ALA A 118 -0.77 -5.24 -17.03
CA ALA A 118 -2.14 -5.37 -17.54
C ALA A 118 -2.18 -5.46 -19.07
#